data_AF-A0A1X1KA40-F1
#
_entry.id   AF-A0A1X1KA40-F1
#
_cell.length_a   1.000
_cell.length_b   1.000
_cell.length_c   1.000
_cell.angle_alpha   90.00
_cell.angle_beta   90.00
_cell.angle_gamma   90.00
#
_symmetry.space_group_name_H-M   'P 1'
#
loop_
_entity.id
_entity.type
_entity.pdbx_description
1 polymer ?
#
loop_
_entity_poly.entity_id
_entity_poly.type
_entity_poly.pdbx_seq_one_letter_code
_entity_poly.pdbx_strand_id
1 'polypeptide(L)'
;MEDRKMTVGQDRRKSMNLASRPIKDNNVPVSFDIVEHIAILSENESGWKKELNKVSWNGTQPKFDIRSWNSDYTKAGKGITIFEDEMIILMNSIKKLNLTESNKED
;
A
#
# COMPACT_ATOMS: atom_id res chain seq x y z
N MET A 1 -9.32 27.77 -43.03
CA MET A 1 -10.52 26.94 -43.22
C MET A 1 -10.00 25.66 -43.85
N GLU A 2 -9.85 24.51 -43.20
CA GLU A 2 -10.42 23.99 -41.95
C GLU A 2 -9.34 23.21 -41.16
N ASP A 3 -9.56 23.12 -39.86
CA ASP A 3 -8.71 22.48 -38.87
C ASP A 3 -8.66 20.94 -38.96
N ARG A 4 -7.47 20.41 -38.65
CA ARG A 4 -7.24 19.00 -38.29
C ARG A 4 -7.59 18.79 -36.82
N LYS A 5 -8.44 17.80 -36.52
CA LYS A 5 -8.13 16.78 -35.48
C LYS A 5 -9.15 15.63 -35.51
N MET A 6 -8.67 14.47 -35.93
CA MET A 6 -9.34 13.18 -35.73
C MET A 6 -9.35 12.85 -34.22
N THR A 7 -10.53 12.43 -33.76
CA THR A 7 -10.93 12.21 -32.37
C THR A 7 -10.07 11.16 -31.66
N VAL A 8 -9.56 11.51 -30.48
CA VAL A 8 -8.88 10.59 -29.56
C VAL A 8 -9.89 9.54 -29.09
N GLY A 9 -9.56 8.27 -29.36
CA GLY A 9 -10.31 7.12 -28.91
C GLY A 9 -10.56 7.13 -27.40
N GLN A 10 -11.79 6.82 -27.04
CA GLN A 10 -12.24 6.60 -25.67
C GLN A 10 -11.49 5.41 -25.05
N ASP A 11 -10.41 5.68 -24.31
CA ASP A 11 -9.85 4.69 -23.39
C ASP A 11 -10.76 4.62 -22.15
N ARG A 12 -11.57 3.55 -22.09
CA ARG A 12 -12.53 3.23 -21.01
C ARG A 12 -11.82 2.79 -19.72
N ARG A 13 -10.96 3.65 -19.18
CA ARG A 13 -10.35 3.50 -17.85
C ARG A 13 -10.71 4.67 -16.95
N LYS A 14 -12.00 5.03 -16.92
CA LYS A 14 -12.56 5.95 -15.93
C LYS A 14 -13.49 5.16 -15.01
N SER A 15 -13.25 5.34 -13.70
CA SER A 15 -14.07 4.97 -12.54
C SER A 15 -13.74 3.66 -11.81
N MET A 16 -12.58 3.63 -11.15
CA MET A 16 -12.56 3.14 -9.76
C MET A 16 -12.52 4.38 -8.85
N ASN A 17 -13.43 4.44 -7.88
CA ASN A 17 -13.84 5.64 -7.13
C ASN A 17 -12.67 6.30 -6.38
N LEU A 18 -12.07 7.36 -6.93
CA LEU A 18 -11.22 8.29 -6.17
C LEU A 18 -12.05 9.19 -5.22
N ALA A 19 -13.35 9.38 -5.50
CA ALA A 19 -14.22 10.32 -4.78
C ALA A 19 -14.60 9.87 -3.35
N SER A 20 -14.41 8.60 -3.01
CA SER A 20 -14.69 8.05 -1.67
C SER A 20 -13.42 7.81 -0.84
N ARG A 21 -12.26 8.29 -1.30
CA ARG A 21 -11.04 8.30 -0.49
C ARG A 21 -11.15 9.46 0.51
N PRO A 22 -10.94 9.23 1.83
CA PRO A 22 -11.03 10.30 2.81
C PRO A 22 -10.04 11.42 2.49
N ILE A 23 -10.52 12.65 2.51
CA ILE A 23 -9.70 13.85 2.31
C ILE A 23 -8.80 13.99 3.54
N LYS A 24 -7.48 14.10 3.33
CA LYS A 24 -6.51 14.26 4.42
C LYS A 24 -6.61 15.68 5.00
N ASP A 25 -7.18 15.80 6.19
CA ASP A 25 -7.05 17.00 7.03
C ASP A 25 -5.73 16.90 7.82
N ASN A 26 -4.89 17.93 7.72
CA ASN A 26 -3.60 17.97 8.41
C ASN A 26 -3.71 18.46 9.88
N ASN A 27 -4.88 18.92 10.32
CA ASN A 27 -5.09 19.43 11.69
C ASN A 27 -5.56 18.36 12.69
N VAL A 28 -5.86 17.14 12.23
CA VAL A 28 -6.30 16.03 13.09
C VAL A 28 -5.12 15.06 13.30
N PRO A 29 -4.78 14.71 14.56
CA PRO A 29 -3.77 13.69 14.84
C PRO A 29 -4.13 12.38 14.16
N VAL A 30 -3.16 11.77 13.48
CA VAL A 30 -3.37 10.47 12.84
C VAL A 30 -3.26 9.38 13.90
N SER A 31 -4.32 8.59 14.07
CA SER A 31 -4.31 7.37 14.88
C SER A 31 -4.29 6.14 13.98
N PHE A 32 -3.75 5.04 14.51
CA PHE A 32 -3.75 3.76 13.82
C PHE A 32 -3.90 2.62 14.81
N ASP A 33 -4.51 1.54 14.34
CA ASP A 33 -4.56 0.26 15.03
C ASP A 33 -4.07 -0.83 14.08
N ILE A 34 -3.04 -1.57 14.49
CA ILE A 34 -2.61 -2.76 13.75
C ILE A 34 -3.54 -3.89 14.13
N VAL A 35 -4.38 -4.28 13.19
CA VAL A 35 -5.39 -5.33 13.38
C VAL A 35 -4.78 -6.72 13.21
N GLU A 36 -3.76 -6.84 12.36
CA GLU A 36 -3.11 -8.11 12.06
C GLU A 36 -1.66 -7.87 11.59
N HIS A 37 -0.71 -8.64 12.14
CA HIS A 37 0.66 -8.69 11.64
C HIS A 37 0.79 -9.85 10.67
N ILE A 38 1.23 -9.59 9.43
CA ILE A 38 1.23 -10.61 8.36
C ILE A 38 2.64 -11.10 8.08
N ALA A 39 3.59 -10.19 7.83
CA ALA A 39 4.97 -10.57 7.54
C ALA A 39 5.98 -9.46 7.84
N ILE A 40 7.15 -9.84 8.34
CA ILE A 40 8.33 -8.97 8.41
C ILE A 40 9.11 -9.15 7.12
N LEU A 41 9.30 -8.07 6.37
CA LEU A 41 10.02 -8.06 5.10
C LEU A 41 11.52 -7.81 5.29
N SER A 42 11.89 -7.03 6.30
CA SER A 42 13.28 -6.75 6.65
C SER A 42 13.35 -6.08 8.02
N GLU A 43 14.47 -6.26 8.72
CA GLU A 43 14.81 -5.55 9.95
C GLU A 43 16.15 -4.83 9.77
N ASN A 44 16.31 -3.65 10.37
CA ASN A 44 17.57 -2.92 10.38
C ASN A 44 18.24 -2.95 11.77
N GLU A 45 19.52 -2.55 11.82
CA GLU A 45 20.31 -2.53 13.06
C GLU A 45 19.72 -1.63 14.16
N SER A 46 18.90 -0.64 13.78
CA SER A 46 18.20 0.25 14.72
C SER A 46 16.91 -0.36 15.27
N GLY A 47 16.58 -1.62 14.93
CA GLY A 47 15.38 -2.33 15.36
C GLY A 47 14.09 -1.89 14.65
N TRP A 48 14.20 -1.13 13.56
CA TRP A 48 13.04 -0.82 12.73
C TRP A 48 12.74 -1.97 11.79
N LYS A 49 11.47 -2.37 11.75
CA LYS A 49 10.98 -3.48 10.97
C LYS A 49 10.11 -2.97 9.83
N LYS A 50 10.43 -3.35 8.60
CA LYS A 50 9.54 -3.15 7.47
C LYS A 50 8.60 -4.33 7.41
N GLU A 51 7.30 -4.07 7.51
CA GLU A 51 6.30 -5.12 7.67
C GLU A 51 5.16 -4.92 6.69
N LEU A 52 4.52 -6.04 6.31
CA LEU A 52 3.18 -6.08 5.75
C LEU A 52 2.23 -6.40 6.89
N ASN A 53 1.28 -5.49 7.15
CA ASN A 53 0.28 -5.61 8.20
C ASN A 53 -1.12 -5.26 7.66
N LYS A 54 -2.15 -5.54 8.45
CA LYS A 54 -3.49 -4.99 8.26
C LYS A 54 -3.71 -3.87 9.27
N VAL A 55 -3.94 -2.65 8.80
CA VAL A 55 -3.98 -1.43 9.62
C VAL A 55 -5.29 -0.69 9.43
N SER A 56 -5.95 -0.37 10.52
CA SER A 56 -7.03 0.62 10.59
C SER A 56 -6.40 1.99 10.82
N TRP A 57 -6.72 2.95 9.95
CA TRP A 57 -6.26 4.32 10.09
C TRP A 57 -7.44 5.20 10.49
N ASN A 58 -7.29 5.98 11.57
CA ASN A 58 -8.33 6.87 12.09
C ASN A 58 -9.69 6.17 12.28
N GLY A 59 -9.69 4.90 12.71
CA GLY A 59 -10.91 4.10 12.89
C GLY A 59 -11.64 3.69 11.60
N THR A 60 -11.00 3.84 10.43
CA THR A 60 -11.59 3.41 9.15
C THR A 60 -11.40 1.91 8.91
N GLN A 61 -12.04 1.38 7.86
CA GLN A 61 -11.92 -0.04 7.52
C GLN A 61 -10.44 -0.45 7.38
N PRO A 62 -10.01 -1.54 8.05
CA PRO A 62 -8.62 -2.01 8.00
C PRO A 62 -8.21 -2.38 6.58
N LYS A 63 -7.02 -1.94 6.17
CA LYS A 63 -6.43 -2.18 4.85
C LYS A 63 -5.04 -2.79 4.98
N PHE A 64 -4.52 -3.34 3.89
CA PHE A 64 -3.13 -3.77 3.86
C PHE A 64 -2.22 -2.54 3.92
N ASP A 65 -1.11 -2.65 4.62
CA ASP A 65 -0.16 -1.56 4.79
C ASP A 65 1.25 -2.15 4.82
N ILE A 66 2.13 -1.62 3.96
CA ILE A 66 3.55 -1.94 3.95
C ILE A 66 4.32 -0.72 4.43
N ARG A 67 4.94 -0.81 5.61
CA ARG A 67 5.59 0.33 6.25
C ARG A 67 6.68 -0.10 7.21
N SER A 68 7.61 0.82 7.47
CA SER A 68 8.59 0.68 8.55
C SER A 68 8.00 1.10 9.89
N TRP A 69 8.08 0.22 10.86
CA TRP A 69 7.66 0.41 12.25
C TRP A 69 8.88 0.40 13.16
N ASN A 70 8.85 1.17 14.23
CA ASN A 70 9.83 1.02 15.29
C ASN A 70 9.49 -0.21 16.15
N SER A 71 10.43 -0.63 16.99
CA SER A 71 10.34 -1.88 17.77
C SER A 71 9.14 -1.96 18.72
N ASP A 72 8.59 -0.83 19.17
CA ASP A 72 7.44 -0.75 20.07
C ASP A 72 6.12 -0.35 19.39
N TYR A 73 6.13 -0.20 18.05
CA TYR A 73 4.98 0.22 17.24
C TYR A 73 4.33 1.55 17.64
N THR A 74 5.04 2.42 18.37
CA THR A 74 4.54 3.77 18.71
C THR A 74 4.72 4.77 17.57
N LYS A 75 5.66 4.50 16.66
CA LYS A 75 5.97 5.37 15.53
C LYS A 75 5.96 4.59 14.23
N ALA A 76 5.40 5.25 13.23
CA ALA A 76 5.40 4.74 11.90
C ALA A 76 6.23 5.59 10.96
N GLY A 77 7.08 4.93 10.19
CA GLY A 77 7.93 5.52 9.18
C GLY A 77 7.26 5.61 7.82
N LYS A 78 8.08 5.65 6.78
CA LYS A 78 7.60 5.70 5.38
C LYS A 78 6.94 4.36 5.01
N GLY A 79 5.86 4.43 4.25
CA GLY A 79 5.12 3.26 3.82
C GLY A 79 4.01 3.59 2.82
N ILE A 80 3.22 2.58 2.49
CA ILE A 80 2.09 2.63 1.58
C ILE A 80 0.93 1.80 2.11
N THR A 81 -0.27 2.38 2.09
CA THR A 81 -1.52 1.67 2.32
C THR A 81 -2.03 1.15 0.98
N ILE A 82 -2.38 -0.13 0.94
CA ILE A 82 -2.79 -0.87 -0.25
C ILE A 82 -4.22 -1.34 -0.03
N PHE A 83 -5.11 -1.03 -0.98
CA PHE A 83 -6.49 -1.49 -0.93
C PHE A 83 -6.59 -2.97 -1.32
N GLU A 84 -7.70 -3.62 -1.00
CA GLU A 84 -7.87 -5.06 -1.23
C GLU A 84 -7.77 -5.44 -2.71
N ASP A 85 -8.36 -4.63 -3.60
CA ASP A 85 -8.28 -4.78 -5.04
C ASP A 85 -6.84 -4.61 -5.57
N GLU A 86 -6.12 -3.61 -5.07
CA GLU A 86 -4.70 -3.38 -5.37
C GLU A 86 -3.84 -4.56 -4.87
N MET A 87 -4.15 -5.14 -3.72
CA MET A 87 -3.42 -6.27 -3.15
C MET A 87 -3.60 -7.55 -3.99
N ILE A 88 -4.81 -7.78 -4.51
CA ILE A 88 -5.08 -8.90 -5.43
C ILE A 88 -4.23 -8.76 -6.71
N ILE A 89 -4.17 -7.55 -7.28
CA ILE A 89 -3.36 -7.27 -8.47
C ILE A 89 -1.86 -7.48 -8.16
N LEU A 90 -1.39 -6.98 -7.01
CA LEU A 90 0.00 -7.13 -6.58
C LEU A 90 0.36 -8.62 -6.41
N MET A 91 -0.46 -9.38 -5.69
CA MET A 91 -0.25 -10.81 -5.45
C MET A 91 -0.17 -11.59 -6.77
N ASN A 92 -1.11 -11.34 -7.68
CA ASN A 92 -1.12 -11.99 -8.99
C ASN A 92 0.09 -11.61 -9.86
N SER A 93 0.58 -10.38 -9.72
CA SER A 93 1.79 -9.92 -10.42
C SER A 93 3.05 -10.58 -9.87
N ILE A 94 3.20 -10.66 -8.55
CA ILE A 94 4.35 -11.30 -7.89
C ILE A 94 4.41 -12.79 -8.25
N LYS A 95 3.27 -13.51 -8.23
CA LYS A 95 3.21 -14.93 -8.61
C LYS A 95 3.74 -15.20 -10.02
N LYS A 96 3.60 -14.25 -10.95
CA LYS A 96 4.10 -14.36 -12.34
C LYS A 96 5.61 -14.17 -12.45
N LEU A 97 6.25 -13.57 -11.44
CA LEU A 97 7.69 -13.30 -11.48
C LEU A 97 8.53 -14.57 -11.26
N ASN A 98 7.91 -15.74 -10.99
CA ASN A 98 8.59 -17.02 -10.75
C ASN A 98 9.81 -16.89 -9.84
N LEU A 99 9.66 -16.12 -8.76
CA LEU A 99 10.74 -15.92 -7.80
C LEU A 99 10.99 -17.24 -7.07
N THR A 100 12.21 -17.75 -7.16
CA THR A 100 12.69 -18.86 -6.35
C THR A 100 13.34 -18.33 -5.09
N GLU A 101 13.28 -19.08 -3.99
CA GLU A 101 14.11 -18.79 -2.83
C GLU A 101 15.57 -18.97 -3.25
N SER A 102 16.29 -17.85 -3.41
CA SER A 102 17.74 -17.89 -3.46
C SER A 102 18.21 -18.25 -2.06
N ASN A 103 18.53 -19.52 -1.82
CA ASN A 103 19.23 -19.95 -0.62
C ASN A 103 20.48 -19.08 -0.49
N LYS A 104 20.46 -18.12 0.43
CA LYS A 104 21.68 -17.52 0.94
C LYS A 104 22.20 -18.52 1.96
N GLU A 105 23.04 -19.44 1.50
CA GLU A 105 23.93 -20.17 2.39
C GLU A 105 24.91 -19.14 2.96
N ASP A 106 24.92 -19.03 4.28
CA ASP A 106 25.97 -18.34 5.06
C ASP A 106 27.29 -19.13 5.01
#